data_AF-A0A7C9RGY3-F1
#
_entry.id   AF-A0A7C9RGY3-F1
#
_cell.length_a   1.000
_cell.length_b   1.000
_cell.length_c   1.000
_cell.angle_alpha   90.00
_cell.angle_beta   90.00
_cell.angle_gamma   90.00
#
_symmetry.space_group_name_H-M   'P 1'
#
loop_
_entity.id
_entity.type
_entity.pdbx_description
1 polymer ?
#
loop_
_entity_poly.entity_id
_entity_poly.type
_entity_poly.pdbx_seq_one_letter_code
_entity_poly.pdbx_strand_id
1 'polypeptide(L)'
;MDTLLQLAIGNLLSPMVLFFALGVTAGWLKSDLAIPEAISKGLSLYLMLAIGFKGGVELASNGVAGTVAVALVLALALSFSLPVLAYALLRAATRLDVPNAAAVAAHYGSVS
;
A
#
# COMPACT_ATOMS: atom_id res chain seq x y z
N MET A 1 23.45 19.51 12.33
CA MET A 1 23.37 18.07 12.68
C MET A 1 21.98 17.73 13.25
N ASP A 2 21.28 18.70 13.83
CA ASP A 2 19.99 18.51 14.51
C ASP A 2 18.83 18.17 13.57
N THR A 3 18.80 18.73 12.36
CA THR A 3 17.71 18.50 11.39
C THR A 3 17.62 17.05 10.92
N LEU A 4 18.76 16.39 10.68
CA LEU A 4 18.78 14.98 10.24
C LEU A 4 18.30 14.05 11.35
N LEU A 5 18.76 14.29 12.58
CA LEU A 5 18.32 13.51 13.74
C LEU A 5 16.82 13.71 14.01
N GLN A 6 16.33 14.95 13.86
CA GLN A 6 14.91 15.27 14.04
C GLN A 6 14.02 14.64 12.95
N LEU A 7 14.47 14.62 11.69
CA LEU A 7 13.77 13.88 10.62
C LEU A 7 13.76 12.38 10.89
N ALA A 8 14.89 11.81 11.32
CA ALA A 8 14.99 10.38 11.62
C ALA A 8 14.02 10.00 12.75
N ILE A 9 14.03 10.75 13.85
CA ILE A 9 13.11 10.54 14.98
C ILE A 9 11.65 10.72 14.53
N GLY A 10 11.34 11.75 13.74
CA GLY A 10 9.99 11.98 13.24
C GLY A 10 9.45 10.83 12.37
N ASN A 11 10.30 10.23 11.53
CA ASN A 11 9.90 9.06 10.73
C ASN A 11 9.75 7.80 11.58
N LEU A 12 10.66 7.56 12.53
CA LEU A 12 10.61 6.39 13.42
C LEU A 12 9.42 6.44 14.39
N LEU A 13 9.01 7.63 14.81
CA LEU A 13 7.82 7.85 15.65
C LEU A 13 6.53 8.02 14.84
N SER A 14 6.57 7.81 13.53
CA SER A 14 5.34 7.82 12.73
C SER A 14 4.42 6.68 13.19
N PRO A 15 3.09 6.88 13.21
CA PRO A 15 2.15 5.85 13.65
C PRO A 15 2.33 4.53 12.89
N MET A 16 2.61 4.60 11.59
CA MET A 16 2.82 3.41 10.75
C MET A 16 4.01 2.56 11.22
N VAL A 17 5.14 3.18 11.53
CA VAL A 17 6.33 2.48 12.05
C VAL A 17 6.08 1.93 13.45
N LEU A 18 5.38 2.69 14.30
CA LEU A 18 5.04 2.26 15.64
C LEU A 18 4.05 1.09 15.65
N PHE A 19 3.04 1.08 14.78
CA PHE A 19 2.12 -0.06 14.64
C PHE A 19 2.82 -1.30 14.08
N PHE A 20 3.79 -1.14 13.17
CA PHE A 20 4.63 -2.25 12.73
C PHE A 20 5.45 -2.82 13.89
N ALA A 21 6.11 -1.97 14.67
CA ALA A 21 6.86 -2.38 15.85
C ALA A 21 5.96 -3.06 16.90
N LEU A 22 4.74 -2.55 17.09
CA LEU A 22 3.73 -3.17 17.96
C LEU A 22 3.37 -4.58 17.45
N GLY A 23 3.14 -4.76 16.16
CA GLY A 23 2.83 -6.07 15.58
C GLY A 23 3.97 -7.08 15.77
N VAL A 24 5.21 -6.66 15.52
CA VAL A 24 6.42 -7.48 15.74
C VAL A 24 6.56 -7.87 17.21
N THR A 25 6.41 -6.92 18.12
CA THR A 25 6.53 -7.18 19.57
C THR A 25 5.37 -8.03 20.10
N ALA A 26 4.14 -7.81 19.66
CA ALA A 26 2.98 -8.63 20.00
C ALA A 26 3.16 -10.08 19.52
N GLY A 27 3.64 -10.29 18.29
CA GLY A 27 3.94 -11.62 17.76
C GLY A 27 5.09 -12.30 18.52
N TRP A 28 6.15 -11.56 18.86
CA TRP A 28 7.28 -12.10 19.62
C TRP A 28 6.88 -12.52 21.05
N LEU A 29 6.01 -11.73 21.69
CA LEU A 29 5.44 -12.03 23.01
C LEU A 29 4.31 -13.07 22.95
N LYS A 30 3.94 -13.58 21.76
CA LYS A 30 2.79 -14.47 21.54
C LYS A 30 1.49 -13.92 22.15
N SER A 31 1.29 -12.61 22.03
CA SER A 31 0.08 -11.94 22.50
C SER A 31 -1.12 -12.39 21.67
N ASP A 32 -2.25 -12.66 22.33
CA ASP A 32 -3.55 -12.94 21.68
C ASP A 32 -4.20 -11.68 21.07
N LEU A 33 -3.38 -10.74 20.57
CA LEU A 33 -3.84 -9.50 19.95
C LEU A 33 -4.46 -9.82 18.58
N ALA A 34 -5.76 -10.10 18.59
CA ALA A 34 -6.55 -10.33 17.39
C ALA A 34 -7.39 -9.09 17.05
N ILE A 35 -7.30 -8.62 15.81
CA ILE A 35 -8.22 -7.60 15.28
C ILE A 35 -9.51 -8.33 14.85
N PRO A 36 -10.69 -7.97 15.38
CA PRO A 36 -11.96 -8.54 14.96
C PRO A 36 -12.21 -8.35 13.46
N GLU A 37 -12.69 -9.39 12.78
CA GLU A 37 -12.91 -9.38 11.33
C GLU A 37 -13.83 -8.24 10.87
N ALA A 38 -14.84 -7.90 11.67
CA ALA A 38 -15.75 -6.79 11.41
C ALA A 38 -15.01 -5.44 11.33
N ILE A 39 -13.99 -5.23 12.17
CA ILE A 39 -13.18 -4.01 12.15
C ILE A 39 -12.31 -3.97 10.90
N SER A 40 -11.66 -5.08 10.54
CA SER A 40 -10.84 -5.17 9.32
C SER A 40 -11.64 -4.88 8.05
N LYS A 41 -12.85 -5.45 7.95
CA LYS A 41 -13.77 -5.18 6.84
C LYS A 41 -14.26 -3.73 6.84
N GLY A 42 -14.62 -3.20 8.01
CA GLY A 42 -15.03 -1.81 8.17
C GLY A 42 -13.95 -0.81 7.75
N LEU A 43 -12.70 -1.03 8.18
CA LEU A 43 -11.55 -0.21 7.78
C LEU A 43 -11.30 -0.29 6.27
N SER A 44 -11.37 -1.49 5.67
CA SER A 44 -11.17 -1.65 4.23
C SER A 44 -12.21 -0.88 3.42
N LEU A 45 -13.49 -0.98 3.80
CA LEU A 45 -14.58 -0.23 3.16
C LEU A 45 -14.41 1.28 3.36
N TYR A 46 -14.06 1.72 4.57
CA TYR A 46 -13.81 3.11 4.88
C TYR A 46 -12.67 3.69 4.04
N LEU A 47 -11.56 2.96 3.90
CA LEU A 47 -10.42 3.39 3.09
C LEU A 47 -10.79 3.50 1.61
N MET A 48 -11.46 2.49 1.04
CA MET A 48 -11.94 2.56 -0.35
C MET A 48 -12.86 3.77 -0.57
N LEU A 49 -13.79 4.02 0.36
CA LEU A 49 -14.68 5.17 0.30
C LEU A 49 -13.90 6.49 0.41
N ALA A 50 -12.99 6.62 1.39
CA ALA A 50 -12.24 7.84 1.64
C ALA A 50 -11.30 8.19 0.46
N ILE A 51 -10.62 7.19 -0.10
CA ILE A 51 -9.75 7.34 -1.28
C ILE A 51 -10.59 7.78 -2.48
N GLY A 52 -11.71 7.10 -2.75
CA GLY A 52 -12.63 7.45 -3.83
C GLY A 52 -13.23 8.85 -3.67
N PHE A 53 -13.65 9.21 -2.45
CA PHE A 53 -14.22 10.51 -2.14
C PHE A 53 -13.19 11.63 -2.31
N LYS A 54 -11.97 11.47 -1.78
CA LYS A 54 -10.90 12.44 -1.93
C LYS A 54 -10.54 12.64 -3.41
N GLY A 55 -10.43 11.57 -4.18
CA GLY A 55 -10.20 11.64 -5.63
C GLY A 55 -11.34 12.35 -6.38
N GLY A 56 -12.59 12.09 -6.00
CA GLY A 56 -13.77 12.74 -6.56
C GLY A 56 -13.82 14.25 -6.28
N VAL A 57 -13.45 14.67 -5.06
CA VAL A 57 -13.34 16.09 -4.70
C VAL A 57 -12.27 16.80 -5.54
N GLU A 58 -11.10 16.19 -5.72
CA GLU A 58 -10.05 16.76 -6.58
C GLU A 58 -10.45 16.82 -8.06
N LEU A 59 -11.24 15.86 -8.54
CA LEU A 59 -11.77 15.86 -9.90
C LEU A 59 -12.83 16.95 -10.11
N ALA A 60 -13.67 17.19 -9.10
CA ALA A 60 -14.68 18.25 -9.13
C ALA A 60 -14.05 19.65 -9.09
N SER A 61 -12.95 19.84 -8.37
CA SER A 61 -12.27 21.14 -8.26
C SER A 61 -11.42 21.48 -9.49
N ASN A 62 -10.76 20.49 -10.12
CA ASN A 62 -9.85 20.71 -11.24
C ASN A 62 -10.48 20.40 -12.62
N GLY A 63 -11.68 19.80 -12.64
CA GLY A 63 -12.37 19.37 -13.85
C GLY A 63 -11.74 18.14 -14.52
N VAL A 64 -12.51 17.49 -15.39
CA VAL A 64 -12.02 16.36 -16.21
C VAL A 64 -11.37 16.89 -17.48
N ALA A 65 -10.28 17.65 -17.33
CA ALA A 65 -9.49 18.06 -18.49
C ALA A 65 -8.84 16.84 -19.17
N GLY A 66 -8.46 16.98 -20.45
CA GLY A 66 -7.79 15.89 -21.20
C GLY A 66 -6.55 15.33 -20.49
N THR A 67 -5.84 16.15 -19.71
CA THR A 67 -4.68 15.75 -18.90
C THR A 67 -5.05 14.74 -17.81
N VAL A 68 -6.21 14.87 -17.17
CA VAL A 68 -6.68 13.94 -16.14
C VAL A 68 -7.05 12.59 -16.76
N ALA A 69 -7.70 12.60 -17.92
CA ALA A 69 -8.01 11.37 -18.65
C ALA A 69 -6.73 10.60 -19.05
N VAL A 70 -5.71 11.31 -19.55
CA VAL A 70 -4.40 10.70 -19.85
C VAL A 70 -3.75 10.14 -18.59
N ALA A 71 -3.76 10.88 -17.48
CA ALA A 71 -3.21 10.41 -16.21
C ALA A 71 -3.92 9.15 -15.70
N LEU A 72 -5.25 9.06 -15.82
CA LEU A 72 -6.02 7.87 -15.44
C LEU A 72 -5.67 6.66 -16.32
N VAL A 73 -5.56 6.84 -17.63
CA VAL A 73 -5.17 5.75 -18.55
C VAL A 73 -3.76 5.26 -18.23
N LEU A 74 -2.81 6.18 -18.01
CA LEU A 74 -1.44 5.82 -17.62
C LEU A 74 -1.40 5.11 -16.26
N ALA A 75 -2.16 5.60 -15.27
CA ALA A 75 -2.25 4.97 -13.97
C ALA A 75 -2.81 3.54 -14.07
N LEU A 76 -3.87 3.32 -14.86
CA LEU A 76 -4.42 1.99 -15.11
C LEU A 76 -3.42 1.07 -15.82
N ALA A 77 -2.76 1.56 -16.86
CA ALA A 77 -1.76 0.79 -17.61
C ALA A 77 -0.56 0.40 -16.73
N LEU A 78 -0.08 1.33 -15.89
CA LEU A 78 0.99 1.07 -14.94
C LEU A 78 0.55 0.07 -13.87
N SER A 79 -0.59 0.29 -13.21
CA SER A 79 -1.12 -0.63 -12.18
C SER A 79 -1.36 -2.05 -12.71
N PHE A 80 -1.72 -2.20 -13.98
CA PHE A 80 -1.86 -3.52 -14.61
C PHE A 80 -0.52 -4.16 -14.99
N SER A 81 0.44 -3.38 -15.49
CA SER A 81 1.72 -3.89 -15.99
C SER A 81 2.74 -4.17 -14.88
N LEU A 82 2.73 -3.41 -13.79
CA LEU A 82 3.68 -3.55 -12.68
C LEU A 82 3.66 -4.95 -12.04
N PRO A 83 2.50 -5.56 -11.70
CA PRO A 83 2.46 -6.93 -11.19
C PRO A 83 3.10 -7.95 -12.13
N VAL A 84 2.91 -7.80 -13.44
CA VAL A 84 3.48 -8.70 -14.47
C VAL A 84 5.00 -8.57 -14.50
N LEU A 85 5.51 -7.33 -14.49
CA LEU A 85 6.94 -7.05 -14.41
C LEU A 85 7.54 -7.55 -13.10
N ALA A 86 6.87 -7.31 -11.97
CA ALA A 86 7.30 -7.78 -10.65
C ALA A 86 7.38 -9.31 -10.59
N TYR A 87 6.40 -10.01 -11.15
CA TYR A 87 6.44 -11.48 -11.26
C TYR A 87 7.65 -11.96 -12.07
N ALA A 88 7.88 -11.36 -13.24
CA ALA A 88 9.03 -11.71 -14.08
C ALA A 88 10.37 -11.47 -13.35
N LEU A 89 10.49 -10.33 -12.66
CA LEU A 89 11.67 -10.00 -11.86
C LEU A 89 11.86 -10.96 -10.68
N LEU A 90 10.80 -11.29 -9.94
CA LEU A 90 10.87 -12.24 -8.83
C LEU A 90 11.27 -13.64 -9.33
N ARG A 91 10.75 -14.08 -10.48
CA ARG A 91 11.12 -15.36 -11.10
C ARG A 91 12.57 -15.39 -11.58
N ALA A 92 13.14 -14.24 -11.98
CA ALA A 92 14.52 -14.15 -12.45
C ALA A 92 15.54 -13.95 -11.31
N ALA A 93 15.18 -13.20 -10.27
CA ALA A 93 16.09 -12.78 -9.20
C ALA A 93 16.01 -13.64 -7.93
N THR A 94 14.97 -14.46 -7.78
CA THR A 94 14.73 -15.25 -6.55
C THR A 94 14.48 -16.72 -6.85
N ARG A 95 14.42 -17.54 -5.78
CA ARG A 95 14.09 -18.99 -5.85
C ARG A 95 12.62 -19.28 -5.51
N LEU A 96 11.75 -18.27 -5.55
CA LEU A 96 10.32 -18.47 -5.30
C LEU A 96 9.71 -19.36 -6.39
N ASP A 97 8.94 -20.35 -5.95
CA ASP A 97 8.08 -21.13 -6.84
C ASP A 97 6.96 -20.25 -7.44
N VAL A 98 6.37 -20.75 -8.51
CA VAL A 98 5.39 -20.02 -9.32
C VAL A 98 4.25 -19.40 -8.49
N PRO A 99 3.54 -20.14 -7.62
CA PRO A 99 2.42 -19.57 -6.87
C PRO A 99 2.86 -18.50 -5.88
N ASN A 100 4.00 -18.67 -5.19
CA ASN A 100 4.49 -17.66 -4.25
C ASN A 100 4.98 -16.40 -4.96
N ALA A 101 5.72 -16.54 -6.07
CA ALA A 101 6.14 -15.40 -6.87
C ALA A 101 4.93 -14.61 -7.42
N ALA A 102 3.89 -15.31 -7.87
CA ALA A 102 2.65 -14.68 -8.34
C ALA A 102 1.88 -13.99 -7.21
N ALA A 103 1.76 -14.63 -6.05
CA ALA A 103 1.08 -14.06 -4.88
C ALA A 103 1.78 -12.78 -4.39
N VAL A 104 3.11 -12.81 -4.25
CA VAL A 104 3.89 -11.64 -3.82
C VAL A 104 3.80 -10.52 -4.87
N ALA A 105 3.94 -10.84 -6.15
CA ALA A 105 3.82 -9.85 -7.23
C ALA A 105 2.42 -9.23 -7.30
N ALA A 106 1.36 -10.01 -7.13
CA ALA A 106 -0.01 -9.50 -7.12
C ALA A 106 -0.28 -8.66 -5.86
N HIS A 107 0.20 -9.10 -4.70
CA HIS A 107 -0.07 -8.44 -3.43
C HIS A 107 0.64 -7.09 -3.30
N TYR A 108 1.90 -6.99 -3.73
CA TYR A 108 2.69 -5.75 -3.62
C TYR A 108 2.78 -4.96 -4.93
N GLY A 109 2.47 -5.58 -6.08
CA GLY A 109 2.43 -4.90 -7.38
C GLY A 109 1.08 -4.24 -7.67
N SER A 110 0.00 -4.69 -7.03
CA SER A 110 -1.26 -3.97 -7.04
C SER A 110 -1.19 -2.82 -6.03
N VAL A 111 -1.64 -1.64 -6.42
CA VAL A 111 -1.90 -0.55 -5.46
C VAL A 111 -3.05 -1.00 -4.58
N SER A 112 -2.76 -1.34 -3.32
CA SER A 112 -3.77 -1.56 -2.28
C SER A 112 -4.11 -0.26 -1.57
#